data_AF-A0A6C0R200-F1
#
_entry.id   AF-A0A6C0R200-F1
#
_cell.length_a   1.000
_cell.length_b   1.000
_cell.length_c   1.000
_cell.angle_alpha   90.00
_cell.angle_beta   90.00
_cell.angle_gamma   90.00
#
_symmetry.space_group_name_H-M   'P 1'
#
loop_
_entity.id
_entity.type
_entity.pdbx_description
1 polymer ?
#
loop_
_entity_poly.entity_id
_entity_poly.type
_entity_poly.pdbx_seq_one_letter_code
_entity_poly.pdbx_strand_id
1 'polypeptide(L)'
;MSQILSVILMIINSLMFSSMMHPMNMGITLLMQTIMMAVLMGLMSYSSWFSYILFLVFLGGMLVLFIYMTSIASNEMFKKS
;
A
#
# COMPACT_ATOMS: atom_id res chain seq x y z
N MET A 1 -1.16 23.39 9.38
CA MET A 1 -0.08 23.52 8.37
C MET A 1 0.65 22.21 8.09
N SER A 2 1.14 21.48 9.10
CA SER A 2 1.76 20.15 8.91
C SER A 2 0.84 19.13 8.22
N GLN A 3 -0.45 19.20 8.51
CA GLN A 3 -1.49 18.39 7.87
C GLN A 3 -1.67 18.67 6.38
N ILE A 4 -1.49 19.93 5.95
CA ILE A 4 -1.58 20.30 4.53
C ILE A 4 -0.34 19.76 3.79
N LEU A 5 0.84 19.84 4.42
CA LEU A 5 2.08 19.30 3.87
C LEU A 5 1.97 17.79 3.60
N SER A 6 1.39 17.04 4.54
CA SER A 6 1.20 15.59 4.41
C SER A 6 0.18 15.21 3.33
N VAL A 7 -0.87 16.03 3.13
CA VAL A 7 -1.79 15.86 1.99
C VAL A 7 -1.10 16.11 0.65
N ILE A 8 -0.23 17.13 0.55
CA ILE A 8 0.56 17.37 -0.67
C ILE A 8 1.46 16.16 -0.99
N LEU A 9 2.10 15.60 0.04
CA LEU A 9 2.95 14.41 -0.12
C LEU A 9 2.16 13.18 -0.62
N MET A 10 0.91 13.02 -0.17
CA MET A 10 0.00 11.96 -0.63
C MET A 10 -0.37 12.11 -2.10
N ILE A 11 -0.62 13.34 -2.56
CA ILE A 11 -0.92 13.60 -3.98
C ILE A 11 0.30 13.22 -4.84
N ILE A 12 1.51 13.58 -4.42
CA ILE A 12 2.75 13.21 -5.13
C ILE A 12 2.91 11.69 -5.20
N ASN A 13 2.70 10.98 -4.09
CA ASN A 13 2.76 9.51 -4.06
C ASN A 13 1.71 8.86 -4.98
N SER A 14 0.49 9.41 -5.06
CA SER A 14 -0.55 8.88 -5.95
C SER A 14 -0.22 9.05 -7.43
N LEU A 15 0.46 10.15 -7.79
CA LEU A 15 0.97 10.36 -9.15
C LEU A 15 2.09 9.37 -9.48
N MET A 16 2.99 9.11 -8.53
CA MET A 16 4.02 8.07 -8.67
C MET A 16 3.42 6.68 -8.83
N PHE A 17 2.34 6.34 -8.13
CA PHE A 17 1.65 5.07 -8.29
C PHE A 17 1.13 4.89 -9.73
N SER A 18 0.51 5.93 -10.29
CA SER A 18 -0.06 5.90 -11.63
C SER A 18 0.97 5.73 -12.76
N SER A 19 2.24 6.05 -12.52
CA SER A 19 3.32 5.95 -13.50
C SER A 19 4.12 4.65 -13.41
N MET A 20 3.86 3.79 -12.41
CA MET A 20 4.56 2.51 -12.27
C MET A 20 4.02 1.49 -13.27
N MET A 21 4.92 0.68 -13.85
CA MET A 21 4.55 -0.41 -14.78
C MET A 21 4.68 -1.80 -14.16
N HIS A 22 5.66 -1.99 -13.26
CA HIS A 22 5.92 -3.30 -12.68
C HIS A 22 4.96 -3.59 -11.51
N PRO A 23 4.23 -4.71 -11.51
CA PRO A 23 3.20 -5.01 -10.51
C PRO A 23 3.75 -5.08 -9.08
N MET A 24 4.99 -5.53 -8.91
CA MET A 24 5.64 -5.53 -7.58
C MET A 24 5.93 -4.11 -7.08
N ASN A 25 6.34 -3.18 -7.96
CA ASN A 25 6.57 -1.79 -7.59
C ASN A 25 5.25 -1.06 -7.32
N MET A 26 4.19 -1.39 -8.07
CA MET A 26 2.83 -0.95 -7.76
C MET A 26 2.42 -1.40 -6.34
N GLY A 27 2.67 -2.66 -5.96
CA GLY A 27 2.36 -3.16 -4.62
C GLY A 27 3.11 -2.42 -3.50
N ILE A 28 4.41 -2.19 -3.67
CA ILE A 28 5.24 -1.48 -2.67
C ILE A 28 4.81 -0.01 -2.53
N THR A 29 4.52 0.67 -3.64
CA THR A 29 4.06 2.07 -3.62
C THR A 29 2.68 2.20 -2.98
N LEU A 30 1.77 1.24 -3.22
CA LEU A 30 0.47 1.18 -2.55
C LEU A 30 0.62 0.99 -1.03
N LEU A 31 1.54 0.13 -0.60
CA LEU A 31 1.82 -0.09 0.82
C LEU A 31 2.31 1.20 1.51
N MET A 32 3.26 1.91 0.88
CA MET A 32 3.73 3.21 1.39
C MET A 32 2.62 4.26 1.47
N GLN A 33 1.71 4.29 0.47
CA GLN A 33 0.57 5.20 0.48
C GLN A 33 -0.41 4.89 1.62
N THR A 34 -0.65 3.62 1.93
CA THR A 34 -1.57 3.22 3.01
C THR A 34 -1.04 3.53 4.40
N ILE A 35 0.28 3.40 4.61
CA ILE A 35 0.94 3.83 5.86
C ILE A 35 0.79 5.34 6.05
N MET A 36 1.08 6.14 5.01
CA MET A 36 0.91 7.59 5.03
C MET A 36 -0.53 7.99 5.36
N MET A 37 -1.52 7.27 4.80
CA MET A 37 -2.95 7.51 5.06
C MET A 37 -3.35 7.15 6.49
N ALA A 38 -2.87 6.02 7.03
CA ALA A 38 -3.18 5.61 8.39
C ALA A 38 -2.64 6.60 9.43
N VAL A 39 -1.42 7.12 9.23
CA VAL A 39 -0.82 8.14 10.09
C VAL A 39 -1.61 9.44 10.03
N LEU A 40 -2.01 9.88 8.83
CA LEU A 40 -2.85 11.06 8.65
C LEU A 40 -4.20 10.93 9.38
N MET A 41 -4.89 9.81 9.20
CA MET A 41 -6.16 9.55 9.87
C MET A 41 -6.02 9.48 11.40
N GLY A 42 -4.93 8.91 11.89
CA GLY A 42 -4.63 8.86 13.32
C GLY A 42 -4.35 10.24 13.93
N LEU A 43 -3.77 11.17 13.15
CA LEU A 43 -3.52 12.55 13.60
C LEU A 43 -4.76 13.45 13.52
N MET A 44 -5.74 13.10 12.68
CA MET A 44 -6.97 13.88 12.49
C MET A 44 -8.10 13.48 13.43
N SER A 45 -8.13 12.20 13.84
CA SER A 45 -9.22 11.64 14.61
C SER A 45 -8.95 11.72 16.11
N TYR A 46 -10.02 11.95 16.89
CA TYR A 46 -9.95 11.90 18.36
C TYR A 46 -9.62 10.50 18.89
N SER A 47 -9.93 9.45 18.12
CA SER A 47 -9.63 8.06 18.46
C SER A 47 -8.93 7.35 17.30
N SER A 48 -7.76 6.78 17.55
CA SER A 48 -6.94 6.05 16.56
C SER A 48 -7.52 4.70 16.11
N TRP A 49 -8.71 4.33 16.59
CA TRP A 49 -9.36 3.06 16.30
C TRP A 49 -9.62 2.89 14.79
N PHE A 50 -10.04 3.95 14.11
CA PHE A 50 -10.28 3.91 12.67
C PHE A 50 -8.98 3.78 11.86
N SER A 51 -7.92 4.52 12.24
CA SER A 51 -6.61 4.39 11.59
C SER A 51 -6.01 2.98 11.76
N TYR A 52 -6.27 2.34 12.90
CA TYR A 52 -5.78 1.00 13.17
C TYR A 52 -6.49 -0.06 12.31
N ILE A 53 -7.82 0.01 12.21
CA ILE A 53 -8.59 -0.91 11.35
C ILE A 53 -8.16 -0.75 9.88
N LEU A 54 -8.02 0.50 9.41
CA LEU A 54 -7.61 0.78 8.04
C LEU A 54 -6.22 0.20 7.74
N PHE A 55 -5.27 0.34 8.67
CA PHE A 55 -3.94 -0.25 8.56
C PHE A 55 -3.98 -1.78 8.49
N LEU A 56 -4.72 -2.44 9.40
CA LEU A 56 -4.79 -3.91 9.45
C LEU A 56 -5.44 -4.52 8.21
N VAL A 57 -6.54 -3.93 7.73
CA VAL A 57 -7.24 -4.44 6.53
C VAL A 57 -6.34 -4.35 5.30
N PHE A 58 -5.62 -3.24 5.14
CA PHE A 58 -4.69 -3.09 4.01
C PHE A 58 -3.49 -4.01 4.10
N LEU A 59 -2.90 -4.16 5.29
CA LEU A 59 -1.76 -5.04 5.48
C LEU A 59 -2.14 -6.50 5.22
N GLY A 60 -3.33 -6.93 5.67
CA GLY A 60 -3.89 -8.24 5.35
C GLY A 60 -4.07 -8.47 3.84
N GLY A 61 -4.66 -7.50 3.14
CA GLY A 61 -4.86 -7.59 1.68
C GLY A 61 -3.54 -7.67 0.90
N MET A 62 -2.52 -6.89 1.31
CA MET A 62 -1.21 -6.88 0.66
C MET A 62 -0.44 -8.19 0.88
N LEU A 63 -0.56 -8.82 2.06
CA LEU A 63 0.05 -10.13 2.32
C LEU A 63 -0.56 -11.22 1.42
N VAL A 64 -1.88 -11.21 1.22
CA VAL A 64 -2.54 -12.15 0.31
C VAL A 64 -2.07 -11.96 -1.13
N LEU A 65 -1.95 -10.71 -1.60
CA LEU A 65 -1.40 -10.41 -2.93
C LEU A 65 0.06 -10.85 -3.08
N PHE A 66 0.87 -10.72 -2.05
CA PHE A 66 2.26 -11.16 -2.06
C PHE A 66 2.39 -12.68 -2.15
N ILE A 67 1.59 -13.42 -1.37
CA ILE A 67 1.53 -14.88 -1.45
C ILE A 67 1.04 -15.33 -2.83
N TYR A 68 0.06 -14.63 -3.41
CA TYR A 68 -0.43 -14.92 -4.75
C TYR A 68 0.67 -14.76 -5.81
N MET A 69 1.38 -13.63 -5.83
CA MET A 69 2.46 -13.39 -6.80
C MET A 69 3.61 -14.40 -6.68
N THR A 70 4.02 -14.74 -5.46
CA THR A 70 5.08 -15.74 -5.22
C THR A 70 4.64 -17.16 -5.61
N SER A 71 3.35 -17.49 -5.43
CA SER A 71 2.81 -18.78 -5.88
C SER A 71 2.75 -18.91 -7.41
N ILE A 72 2.56 -17.81 -8.14
CA ILE A 72 2.60 -17.83 -9.61
C ILE A 72 4.02 -17.98 -10.13
N ALA A 73 4.98 -17.21 -9.60
CA ALA A 73 6.38 -17.28 -10.04
C ALA A 73 7.00 -18.67 -9.82
N SER A 74 6.66 -19.35 -8.72
CA SER A 74 7.10 -20.74 -8.47
C SER A 74 6.42 -21.75 -9.40
N ASN A 75 5.20 -21.46 -9.88
CA ASN A 75 4.51 -22.30 -10.85
C ASN A 75 5.04 -22.17 -12.29
N GLU A 76 5.77 -21.09 -12.63
CA GLU A 76 6.42 -20.96 -13.94
C GLU A 76 7.73 -21.77 -14.02
N MET A 77 8.48 -21.88 -12.91
CA MET A 77 9.76 -22.61 -12.89
C MET A 77 9.63 -24.13 -13.17
N PHE A 78 8.42 -24.69 -13.05
CA PHE A 78 8.14 -26.12 -13.27
C PHE A 78 7.26 -26.42 -14.49
N LYS A 79 6.97 -25.44 -15.37
CA LYS A 79 6.42 -25.77 -16.69
C LYS A 79 7.52 -26.35 -17.57
N LYS A 80 7.69 -27.66 -17.42
CA LYS A 80 8.57 -28.50 -18.22
C LYS A 80 7.89 -28.78 -19.57
N SER A 81 8.24 -27.98 -20.57
CA SER A 81 8.36 -28.39 -21.97
C SER A 81 9.47 -27.57 -22.61
#